data_AF-A0A4P5ZHQ8-F1
#
_entry.id   AF-A0A4P5ZHQ8-F1
#
_cell.length_a   1.000
_cell.length_b   1.000
_cell.length_c   1.000
_cell.angle_alpha   90.00
_cell.angle_beta   90.00
_cell.angle_gamma   90.00
#
_symmetry.space_group_name_H-M   'P 1'
#
loop_
_entity.id
_entity.type
_entity.pdbx_description
1 polymer ?
#
loop_
_entity_poly.entity_id
_entity_poly.type
_entity_poly.pdbx_seq_one_letter_code
_entity_poly.pdbx_strand_id
1 'polypeptide(L)'
;MGLGLFSSDSLLYLLTGTATVVTLVVSQSAIVLAKTAQQVAAIAEPITVQINSPLGDGSGVIIAKNGKVYTVLTVNHVVEDPNVKYTVRTSDGNSHPQTKIVRLQNDDKEPDLAIIQFESSQNYPIATLGNSEQAVIGAQIYVYGYPATGGLTGVEREPELSPGLVTSRPKSRPEGYNLRYQAVTWSGMSGGPVFDSEGRVVGLHGQGEFGFAQTSSGDVAPIKTGFNAAIPINLFITKLLETGLKLSDLVIDEKLPEANPVSLDFPRTYQAFYFQGLTLLDQGETWDAIDAFNHAIELDPNTPEAYFNRGIARTLLATNIGEPTRAPNPIEDYTEAIRLNPGFADAYYNRALAYLELKNKINARSDFQKAAELYDKLGRKAAYQEVLNRLKELE
;
A
#
# COMPACT_ATOMS: atom_id res chain seq x y z
N MET A 1 90.42 -28.03 41.70
CA MET A 1 89.83 -29.12 42.50
C MET A 1 88.50 -29.45 41.84
N GLY A 2 88.44 -30.46 40.97
CA GLY A 2 88.15 -31.86 41.35
C GLY A 2 86.66 -31.94 41.75
N LEU A 3 85.76 -32.60 41.03
CA LEU A 3 85.81 -33.94 40.44
C LEU A 3 84.77 -34.09 39.31
N GLY A 4 85.08 -34.94 38.32
CA GLY A 4 84.11 -35.51 37.38
C GLY A 4 83.17 -36.52 38.07
N LEU A 5 82.25 -37.23 37.43
CA LEU A 5 82.02 -37.67 36.05
C LEU A 5 80.49 -37.90 35.93
N PHE A 6 79.92 -38.02 34.73
CA PHE A 6 79.06 -39.14 34.29
C PHE A 6 78.49 -38.88 32.89
N SER A 7 78.46 -39.97 32.13
CA SER A 7 78.17 -40.12 30.69
C SER A 7 76.76 -39.71 30.28
N SER A 8 76.64 -39.07 29.11
CA SER A 8 75.38 -38.73 28.47
C SER A 8 74.89 -39.87 27.56
N ASP A 9 73.84 -40.57 27.98
CA ASP A 9 72.94 -41.30 27.08
C ASP A 9 71.92 -40.31 26.51
N SER A 10 72.06 -39.94 25.24
CA SER A 10 71.08 -39.10 24.54
C SER A 10 70.00 -39.97 23.91
N LEU A 11 68.83 -40.02 24.56
CA LEU A 11 67.60 -40.56 23.98
C LEU A 11 67.07 -39.62 22.89
N LEU A 12 66.83 -40.22 21.72
CA LEU A 12 66.26 -39.62 20.53
C LEU A 12 64.76 -39.31 20.75
N TYR A 13 64.38 -38.04 20.83
CA TYR A 13 62.98 -37.61 20.73
C TYR A 13 62.73 -36.99 19.35
N LEU A 14 62.08 -37.75 18.48
CA LEU A 14 61.50 -37.27 17.23
C LEU A 14 60.20 -36.52 17.56
N LEU A 15 60.23 -35.18 17.55
CA LEU A 15 59.03 -34.35 17.57
C LEU A 15 58.52 -34.18 16.13
N THR A 16 57.67 -35.09 15.68
CA THR A 16 56.85 -34.89 14.47
C THR A 16 55.75 -33.88 14.79
N GLY A 17 56.05 -32.59 14.66
CA GLY A 17 55.04 -31.54 14.74
C GLY A 17 54.14 -31.60 13.51
N THR A 18 52.92 -32.10 13.65
CA THR A 18 51.86 -31.90 12.65
C THR A 18 51.45 -30.44 12.67
N ALA A 19 51.79 -29.68 11.63
CA ALA A 19 51.29 -28.34 11.44
C ALA A 19 49.80 -28.42 11.05
N THR A 20 48.90 -28.26 12.01
CA THR A 20 47.49 -27.99 11.74
C THR A 20 47.35 -26.58 11.21
N VAL A 21 47.25 -26.44 9.89
CA VAL A 21 46.83 -25.19 9.26
C VAL A 21 45.34 -25.01 9.55
N VAL A 22 45.02 -24.19 10.55
CA VAL A 22 43.63 -23.75 10.79
C VAL A 22 43.34 -22.66 9.75
N THR A 23 42.71 -23.05 8.64
CA THR A 23 42.12 -22.09 7.71
C THR A 23 40.88 -21.49 8.36
N LEU A 24 41.02 -20.28 8.93
CA LEU A 24 39.88 -19.44 9.26
C LEU A 24 39.22 -18.98 7.96
N VAL A 25 38.14 -19.65 7.56
CA VAL A 25 37.25 -19.16 6.51
C VAL A 25 36.46 -18.00 7.11
N VAL A 26 36.95 -16.77 6.90
CA VAL A 26 36.18 -15.56 7.20
C VAL A 26 35.20 -15.37 6.04
N SER A 27 34.02 -15.97 6.16
CA SER A 27 32.90 -15.64 5.27
C SER A 27 32.45 -14.22 5.60
N GLN A 28 32.85 -13.24 4.79
CA GLN A 28 32.21 -11.94 4.82
C GLN A 28 30.79 -12.15 4.28
N SER A 29 29.80 -12.18 5.17
CA SER A 29 28.41 -12.07 4.76
C SER A 29 28.26 -10.73 4.06
N ALA A 30 28.07 -10.73 2.74
CA ALA A 30 27.65 -9.54 2.05
C ALA A 30 26.34 -9.08 2.69
N ILE A 31 26.29 -7.84 3.17
CA ILE A 31 25.03 -7.21 3.56
C ILE A 31 24.28 -7.01 2.26
N VAL A 32 23.32 -7.90 1.99
CA VAL A 32 22.35 -7.65 0.93
C VAL A 32 21.36 -6.65 1.51
N LEU A 33 21.10 -5.58 0.76
CA LEU A 33 20.19 -4.51 1.15
C LEU A 33 18.93 -4.63 0.30
N ALA A 34 17.79 -4.40 0.95
CA ALA A 34 16.50 -4.27 0.28
C ALA A 34 16.56 -3.31 -0.91
N LYS A 35 15.75 -3.58 -1.93
CA LYS A 35 15.73 -2.77 -3.15
C LYS A 35 15.24 -1.35 -2.86
N THR A 36 15.76 -0.40 -3.63
CA THR A 36 15.24 0.96 -3.64
C THR A 36 13.90 1.03 -4.38
N ALA A 37 13.11 2.08 -4.12
CA ALA A 37 11.87 2.34 -4.86
C ALA A 37 12.08 2.37 -6.39
N GLN A 38 13.21 2.91 -6.85
CA GLN A 38 13.56 2.95 -8.28
C GLN A 38 13.82 1.55 -8.85
N GLN A 39 14.47 0.67 -8.07
CA GLN A 39 14.71 -0.71 -8.48
C GLN A 39 13.40 -1.51 -8.51
N VAL A 40 12.49 -1.28 -7.56
CA VAL A 40 11.14 -1.86 -7.59
C VAL A 40 10.35 -1.34 -8.78
N ALA A 41 10.41 -0.03 -9.08
CA ALA A 41 9.76 0.55 -10.26
C ALA A 41 10.25 -0.08 -11.57
N ALA A 42 11.57 -0.30 -11.71
CA ALA A 42 12.15 -0.97 -12.88
C ALA A 42 11.71 -2.42 -13.05
N ILE A 43 11.35 -3.11 -11.95
CA ILE A 43 10.72 -4.44 -11.99
C ILE A 43 9.24 -4.32 -12.38
N ALA A 44 8.53 -3.35 -11.79
CA ALA A 44 7.09 -3.18 -11.92
C ALA A 44 6.65 -2.74 -13.32
N GLU A 45 7.37 -1.81 -13.94
CA GLU A 45 7.02 -1.19 -15.22
C GLU A 45 6.76 -2.22 -16.34
N PRO A 46 7.67 -3.17 -16.64
CA PRO A 46 7.47 -4.08 -17.77
C PRO A 46 6.43 -5.20 -17.54
N ILE A 47 6.03 -5.44 -16.28
CA ILE A 47 5.05 -6.48 -15.92
C ILE A 47 3.65 -5.93 -15.62
N THR A 48 3.52 -4.61 -15.42
CA THR A 48 2.24 -3.97 -15.07
C THR A 48 1.57 -3.40 -16.32
N VAL A 49 0.30 -3.71 -16.51
CA VAL A 49 -0.49 -3.36 -17.69
C VAL A 49 -1.66 -2.45 -17.34
N GLN A 50 -2.11 -1.66 -18.30
CA GLN A 50 -3.42 -1.02 -18.24
C GLN A 50 -4.48 -2.01 -18.70
N ILE A 51 -5.64 -2.00 -18.04
CA ILE A 51 -6.85 -2.65 -18.52
C ILE A 51 -7.83 -1.55 -18.85
N ASN A 52 -8.19 -1.42 -20.13
CA ASN A 52 -9.01 -0.31 -20.61
C ASN A 52 -10.37 -0.80 -21.13
N SER A 53 -11.41 -0.03 -20.86
CA SER A 53 -12.77 -0.31 -21.36
C SER A 53 -13.57 0.99 -21.59
N PRO A 54 -14.69 0.93 -22.33
CA PRO A 54 -15.57 2.10 -22.49
C PRO A 54 -16.24 2.58 -21.19
N LEU A 55 -16.34 1.72 -20.17
CA LEU A 55 -17.02 2.03 -18.89
C LEU A 55 -16.07 2.48 -17.79
N GLY A 56 -14.76 2.31 -18.00
CA GLY A 56 -13.78 2.54 -16.96
C GLY A 56 -12.48 1.80 -17.22
N ASP A 57 -11.51 2.13 -16.39
CA ASP A 57 -10.11 1.88 -16.60
C ASP A 57 -9.50 1.33 -15.30
N GLY A 58 -8.62 0.35 -15.42
CA GLY A 58 -7.93 -0.30 -14.30
C GLY A 58 -6.51 -0.70 -14.66
N SER A 59 -5.89 -1.49 -13.79
CA SER A 59 -4.52 -2.00 -13.90
C SER A 59 -4.50 -3.51 -13.72
N GLY A 60 -3.38 -4.15 -14.07
CA GLY A 60 -3.17 -5.58 -13.89
C GLY A 60 -1.68 -5.92 -13.90
N VAL A 61 -1.32 -7.13 -13.48
CA VAL A 61 0.06 -7.63 -13.51
C VAL A 61 0.16 -8.94 -14.29
N ILE A 62 1.13 -9.04 -15.19
CA ILE A 62 1.40 -10.26 -15.96
C ILE A 62 2.03 -11.31 -15.02
N ILE A 63 1.37 -12.44 -14.83
CA ILE A 63 1.79 -13.49 -13.87
C ILE A 63 2.21 -14.81 -14.53
N ALA A 64 1.81 -15.05 -15.77
CA ALA A 64 2.10 -16.30 -16.48
C ALA A 64 2.12 -16.10 -17.99
N LYS A 65 2.83 -16.99 -18.68
CA LYS A 65 2.90 -17.06 -20.14
C LYS A 65 2.91 -18.51 -20.61
N ASN A 66 2.03 -18.87 -21.54
CA ASN A 66 2.03 -20.15 -22.22
C ASN A 66 2.03 -19.93 -23.75
N GLY A 67 3.17 -20.17 -24.39
CA GLY A 67 3.37 -19.83 -25.80
C GLY A 67 3.22 -18.32 -26.03
N LYS A 68 2.20 -17.92 -26.79
CA LYS A 68 1.87 -16.51 -27.06
C LYS A 68 0.82 -15.92 -26.11
N VAL A 69 0.19 -16.76 -25.28
CA VAL A 69 -0.87 -16.33 -24.37
C VAL A 69 -0.24 -15.86 -23.06
N TYR A 70 -0.51 -14.61 -22.72
CA TYR A 70 -0.16 -14.01 -21.43
C TYR A 70 -1.38 -14.00 -20.52
N THR A 71 -1.17 -14.25 -19.23
CA THR A 71 -2.20 -14.12 -18.20
C THR A 71 -1.86 -12.96 -17.28
N VAL A 72 -2.83 -12.06 -17.13
CA VAL A 72 -2.78 -10.89 -16.26
C VAL A 72 -3.71 -11.13 -15.08
N LEU A 73 -3.20 -10.96 -13.87
CA LEU A 73 -3.99 -10.93 -12.65
C LEU A 73 -4.46 -9.49 -12.39
N THR A 74 -5.73 -9.35 -12.02
CA THR A 74 -6.37 -8.08 -11.68
C THR A 74 -7.47 -8.32 -10.64
N VAL A 75 -8.17 -7.27 -10.25
CA VAL A 75 -9.37 -7.35 -9.40
C VAL A 75 -10.62 -7.53 -10.26
N ASN A 76 -11.67 -8.18 -9.74
CA ASN A 76 -12.85 -8.52 -10.52
C ASN A 76 -13.65 -7.29 -10.96
N HIS A 77 -13.82 -6.26 -10.12
CA HIS A 77 -14.55 -5.04 -10.49
C HIS A 77 -13.94 -4.28 -11.69
N VAL A 78 -12.65 -4.49 -12.01
CA VAL A 78 -12.03 -3.91 -13.23
C VAL A 78 -12.54 -4.59 -14.49
N VAL A 79 -12.98 -5.84 -14.41
CA VAL A 79 -13.43 -6.68 -15.54
C VAL A 79 -14.80 -7.32 -15.30
N GLU A 80 -15.63 -6.75 -14.44
CA GLU A 80 -16.85 -7.41 -13.96
C GLU A 80 -17.92 -7.61 -15.03
N ASP A 81 -18.05 -6.68 -15.99
CA ASP A 81 -19.13 -6.70 -16.97
C ASP A 81 -18.85 -7.72 -18.10
N PRO A 82 -19.66 -8.79 -18.23
CA PRO A 82 -19.47 -9.80 -19.27
C PRO A 82 -19.75 -9.29 -20.70
N ASN A 83 -20.45 -8.15 -20.82
CA ASN A 83 -20.84 -7.57 -22.11
C ASN A 83 -19.83 -6.56 -22.64
N VAL A 84 -18.85 -6.17 -21.81
CA VAL A 84 -17.83 -5.19 -22.17
C VAL A 84 -16.64 -5.87 -22.84
N LYS A 85 -16.08 -5.20 -23.85
CA LYS A 85 -14.80 -5.56 -24.45
C LYS A 85 -13.68 -4.77 -23.78
N TYR A 86 -12.65 -5.50 -23.37
CA TYR A 86 -11.49 -4.96 -22.66
C TYR A 86 -10.26 -5.03 -23.54
N THR A 87 -9.32 -4.11 -23.35
CA THR A 87 -7.99 -4.20 -23.96
C THR A 87 -6.93 -4.18 -22.89
N VAL A 88 -5.87 -4.93 -23.11
CA VAL A 88 -4.67 -4.95 -22.25
C VAL A 88 -3.60 -4.15 -22.96
N ARG A 89 -3.20 -3.01 -22.39
CA ARG A 89 -2.09 -2.21 -22.91
C ARG A 89 -0.82 -2.48 -22.11
N THR A 90 0.22 -2.92 -22.80
CA THR A 90 1.53 -3.25 -22.24
C THR A 90 2.44 -2.02 -22.15
N SER A 91 3.55 -2.16 -21.41
CA SER A 91 4.53 -1.09 -21.13
C SER A 91 5.23 -0.53 -22.37
N ASP A 92 5.33 -1.31 -23.44
CA ASP A 92 5.79 -0.86 -24.76
C ASP A 92 4.74 -0.04 -25.53
N GLY A 93 3.57 0.18 -24.94
CA GLY A 93 2.48 0.97 -25.46
C GLY A 93 1.54 0.22 -26.42
N ASN A 94 1.79 -1.05 -26.70
CA ASN A 94 0.93 -1.87 -27.55
C ASN A 94 -0.36 -2.26 -26.83
N SER A 95 -1.48 -2.25 -27.55
CA SER A 95 -2.79 -2.63 -27.02
C SER A 95 -3.26 -3.95 -27.64
N HIS A 96 -3.64 -4.88 -26.78
CA HIS A 96 -4.02 -6.23 -27.15
C HIS A 96 -5.49 -6.49 -26.76
N PRO A 97 -6.34 -6.97 -27.69
CA PRO A 97 -7.67 -7.44 -27.33
C PRO A 97 -7.60 -8.61 -26.33
N GLN A 98 -8.53 -8.63 -25.39
CA GLN A 98 -8.68 -9.74 -24.47
C GLN A 98 -9.15 -11.02 -25.19
N THR A 99 -8.51 -12.15 -24.88
CA THR A 99 -8.86 -13.46 -25.45
C THR A 99 -9.73 -14.28 -24.50
N LYS A 100 -9.53 -14.13 -23.19
CA LYS A 100 -10.28 -14.83 -22.15
C LYS A 100 -10.31 -13.99 -20.87
N ILE A 101 -11.43 -14.04 -20.14
CA ILE A 101 -11.55 -13.53 -18.77
C ILE A 101 -12.07 -14.67 -17.90
N VAL A 102 -11.48 -14.85 -16.72
CA VAL A 102 -12.01 -15.74 -15.66
C VAL A 102 -12.19 -14.89 -14.41
N ARG A 103 -13.44 -14.77 -13.98
CA ARG A 103 -13.82 -14.07 -12.74
C ARG A 103 -13.80 -15.09 -11.61
N LEU A 104 -13.10 -14.77 -10.53
CA LEU A 104 -12.89 -15.68 -9.39
C LEU A 104 -13.78 -15.31 -8.19
N GLN A 105 -14.55 -14.24 -8.33
CA GLN A 105 -15.55 -13.77 -7.40
C GLN A 105 -16.95 -14.14 -7.93
N ASN A 106 -17.63 -15.07 -7.27
CA ASN A 106 -19.01 -15.43 -7.60
C ASN A 106 -20.03 -14.66 -6.73
N ASP A 107 -19.64 -14.23 -5.54
CA ASP A 107 -20.42 -13.39 -4.63
C ASP A 107 -19.53 -12.43 -3.82
N ASP A 108 -20.14 -11.58 -3.00
CA ASP A 108 -19.49 -10.54 -2.19
C ASP A 108 -18.60 -11.08 -1.04
N LYS A 109 -18.59 -12.39 -0.81
CA LYS A 109 -17.76 -13.06 0.20
C LYS A 109 -16.49 -13.64 -0.39
N GLU A 110 -16.46 -13.87 -1.70
CA GLU A 110 -15.27 -14.33 -2.40
C GLU A 110 -14.31 -13.17 -2.69
N PRO A 111 -13.00 -13.43 -2.80
CA PRO A 111 -12.03 -12.39 -3.15
C PRO A 111 -12.37 -11.75 -4.49
N ASP A 112 -12.35 -10.41 -4.56
CA ASP A 112 -12.56 -9.60 -5.76
C ASP A 112 -11.38 -9.73 -6.74
N LEU A 113 -11.21 -10.94 -7.29
CA LEU A 113 -10.10 -11.31 -8.17
C LEU A 113 -10.61 -11.78 -9.53
N ALA A 114 -9.84 -11.46 -10.56
CA ALA A 114 -10.05 -12.00 -11.89
C ALA A 114 -8.72 -12.16 -12.62
N ILE A 115 -8.71 -13.01 -13.65
CA ILE A 115 -7.65 -13.01 -14.65
C ILE A 115 -8.19 -12.58 -16.02
N ILE A 116 -7.34 -11.91 -16.77
CA ILE A 116 -7.57 -11.54 -18.17
C ILE A 116 -6.38 -12.01 -19.01
N GLN A 117 -6.66 -12.60 -20.16
CA GLN A 117 -5.64 -13.11 -21.08
C GLN A 117 -5.59 -12.29 -22.36
N PHE A 118 -4.40 -12.20 -22.94
CA PHE A 118 -4.17 -11.62 -24.26
C PHE A 118 -3.08 -12.39 -25.00
N GLU A 119 -3.00 -12.20 -26.32
CA GLU A 119 -1.96 -12.82 -27.15
C GLU A 119 -0.94 -11.79 -27.65
N SER A 120 0.34 -12.14 -27.57
CA SER A 120 1.41 -11.35 -28.17
C SER A 120 2.59 -12.23 -28.57
N SER A 121 3.29 -11.83 -29.64
CA SER A 121 4.59 -12.42 -30.02
C SER A 121 5.76 -11.67 -29.39
N GLN A 122 5.52 -10.52 -28.74
CA GLN A 122 6.53 -9.82 -27.95
C GLN A 122 6.86 -10.61 -26.69
N ASN A 123 8.02 -10.32 -26.10
CA ASN A 123 8.47 -10.98 -24.86
C ASN A 123 8.37 -10.03 -23.67
N TYR A 124 7.27 -10.15 -22.92
CA TYR A 124 7.09 -9.45 -21.65
C TYR A 124 7.56 -10.35 -20.50
N PRO A 125 8.26 -9.79 -19.50
CA PRO A 125 8.54 -10.52 -18.27
C PRO A 125 7.24 -10.87 -17.54
N ILE A 126 7.31 -11.85 -16.66
CA ILE A 126 6.22 -12.20 -15.74
C ILE A 126 6.65 -11.89 -14.31
N ALA A 127 5.69 -11.51 -13.47
CA ALA A 127 5.93 -11.15 -12.09
C ALA A 127 6.44 -12.33 -11.26
N THR A 128 7.31 -12.02 -10.31
CA THR A 128 7.59 -12.94 -9.19
C THR A 128 6.56 -12.70 -8.10
N LEU A 129 5.86 -13.74 -7.68
CA LEU A 129 4.90 -13.71 -6.59
C LEU A 129 5.62 -14.02 -5.27
N GLY A 130 5.37 -13.18 -4.28
CA GLY A 130 5.89 -13.35 -2.92
C GLY A 130 4.92 -14.15 -2.04
N ASN A 131 5.20 -14.13 -0.74
CA ASN A 131 4.27 -14.63 0.28
C ASN A 131 3.66 -13.46 1.03
N SER A 132 2.35 -13.25 0.89
CA SER A 132 1.65 -12.13 1.54
C SER A 132 1.69 -12.17 3.07
N GLU A 133 2.00 -13.32 3.68
CA GLU A 133 2.18 -13.42 5.13
C GLU A 133 3.43 -12.69 5.63
N GLN A 134 4.38 -12.38 4.74
CA GLN A 134 5.59 -11.64 5.08
C GLN A 134 5.40 -10.12 5.00
N ALA A 135 4.33 -9.65 4.35
CA ALA A 135 3.90 -8.25 4.36
C ALA A 135 3.21 -7.93 5.70
N VAL A 136 3.94 -8.09 6.80
CA VAL A 136 3.47 -7.86 8.19
C VAL A 136 3.29 -6.37 8.48
N ILE A 137 2.62 -6.03 9.58
CA ILE A 137 2.47 -4.63 10.02
C ILE A 137 3.84 -3.96 10.14
N GLY A 138 3.96 -2.75 9.59
CA GLY A 138 5.21 -1.99 9.50
C GLY A 138 6.14 -2.42 8.36
N ALA A 139 5.78 -3.42 7.55
CA ALA A 139 6.55 -3.81 6.36
C ALA A 139 6.37 -2.78 5.24
N GLN A 140 7.49 -2.42 4.59
CA GLN A 140 7.48 -1.51 3.43
C GLN A 140 6.87 -2.22 2.23
N ILE A 141 5.94 -1.54 1.56
CA ILE A 141 5.33 -1.95 0.31
C ILE A 141 5.43 -0.86 -0.74
N TYR A 142 5.18 -1.23 -1.99
CA TYR A 142 5.07 -0.30 -3.12
C TYR A 142 3.86 -0.68 -3.96
N VAL A 143 2.95 0.26 -4.19
CA VAL A 143 1.81 0.08 -5.10
C VAL A 143 2.19 0.62 -6.45
N TYR A 144 1.99 -0.15 -7.52
CA TYR A 144 2.20 0.32 -8.88
C TYR A 144 0.93 0.16 -9.70
N GLY A 145 0.60 1.14 -10.54
CA GLY A 145 -0.57 1.06 -11.41
C GLY A 145 -0.69 2.30 -12.29
N TYR A 146 -1.80 2.43 -12.99
CA TYR A 146 -2.06 3.52 -13.92
C TYR A 146 -3.23 4.38 -13.40
N PRO A 147 -2.98 5.52 -12.74
CA PRO A 147 -4.04 6.45 -12.35
C PRO A 147 -4.91 6.89 -13.54
N ALA A 148 -6.20 7.06 -13.30
CA ALA A 148 -7.19 7.64 -14.21
C ALA A 148 -7.68 9.00 -13.67
N THR A 149 -6.75 9.81 -13.14
CA THR A 149 -7.04 11.13 -12.56
C THR A 149 -7.15 12.21 -13.64
N GLY A 150 -7.79 13.34 -13.33
CA GLY A 150 -7.87 14.47 -14.29
C GLY A 150 -8.75 14.21 -15.53
N GLY A 151 -9.43 13.06 -15.60
CA GLY A 151 -10.15 12.60 -16.81
C GLY A 151 -9.25 12.00 -17.88
N LEU A 152 -8.02 11.65 -17.54
CA LEU A 152 -7.15 10.85 -18.40
C LEU A 152 -7.77 9.46 -18.58
N THR A 153 -7.76 8.98 -19.83
CA THR A 153 -8.30 7.66 -20.17
C THR A 153 -7.34 6.92 -21.10
N GLY A 154 -7.36 5.58 -21.03
CA GLY A 154 -6.56 4.72 -21.89
C GLY A 154 -5.10 5.14 -22.00
N VAL A 155 -4.66 5.47 -23.22
CA VAL A 155 -3.26 5.77 -23.56
C VAL A 155 -2.67 7.01 -22.86
N GLU A 156 -3.52 7.90 -22.33
CA GLU A 156 -3.08 9.12 -21.65
C GLU A 156 -2.66 8.87 -20.19
N ARG A 157 -2.96 7.68 -19.66
CA ARG A 157 -2.65 7.29 -18.30
C ARG A 157 -1.19 6.87 -18.20
N GLU A 158 -0.41 7.65 -17.47
CA GLU A 158 0.97 7.31 -17.12
C GLU A 158 1.01 6.43 -15.86
N PRO A 159 2.01 5.56 -15.68
CA PRO A 159 2.11 4.74 -14.47
C PRO A 159 2.60 5.55 -13.26
N GLU A 160 2.19 5.13 -12.06
CA GLU A 160 2.60 5.70 -10.79
C GLU A 160 3.07 4.59 -9.84
N LEU A 161 4.19 4.83 -9.15
CA LEU A 161 4.67 4.02 -8.02
C LEU A 161 4.50 4.79 -6.72
N SER A 162 3.79 4.21 -5.77
CA SER A 162 3.49 4.81 -4.48
C SER A 162 4.06 3.95 -3.35
N PRO A 163 5.11 4.40 -2.65
CA PRO A 163 5.60 3.72 -1.46
C PRO A 163 4.58 3.81 -0.32
N GLY A 164 4.55 2.79 0.52
CA GLY A 164 3.67 2.74 1.68
C GLY A 164 4.11 1.73 2.72
N LEU A 165 3.43 1.70 3.85
CA LEU A 165 3.67 0.72 4.91
C LEU A 165 2.38 0.00 5.25
N VAL A 166 2.50 -1.30 5.52
CA VAL A 166 1.38 -2.12 6.00
C VAL A 166 0.96 -1.61 7.37
N THR A 167 -0.32 -1.25 7.49
CA THR A 167 -0.90 -0.71 8.74
C THR A 167 -1.67 -1.78 9.48
N SER A 168 -2.39 -2.67 8.80
CA SER A 168 -3.09 -3.77 9.47
C SER A 168 -3.35 -4.97 8.55
N ARG A 169 -3.65 -6.10 9.18
CA ARG A 169 -3.97 -7.37 8.51
C ARG A 169 -5.16 -8.07 9.18
N PRO A 170 -6.39 -7.57 9.03
CA PRO A 170 -7.57 -8.26 9.53
C PRO A 170 -7.67 -9.68 8.94
N LYS A 171 -8.15 -10.63 9.75
CA LYS A 171 -8.31 -12.03 9.32
C LYS A 171 -9.34 -12.21 8.21
N SER A 172 -10.33 -11.32 8.14
CA SER A 172 -11.36 -11.32 7.12
C SER A 172 -11.89 -9.90 6.94
N ARG A 173 -12.08 -9.50 5.69
CA ARG A 173 -12.87 -8.35 5.26
C ARG A 173 -13.70 -8.75 4.03
N PRO A 174 -14.77 -8.01 3.72
CA PRO A 174 -15.51 -8.19 2.47
C PRO A 174 -14.55 -8.27 1.29
N GLU A 175 -14.83 -9.20 0.38
CA GLU A 175 -14.11 -9.32 -0.89
C GLU A 175 -12.58 -9.57 -0.79
N GLY A 176 -12.09 -9.99 0.39
CA GLY A 176 -10.70 -10.42 0.59
C GLY A 176 -9.66 -9.30 0.77
N TYR A 177 -10.10 -8.05 0.97
CA TYR A 177 -9.24 -6.86 1.15
C TYR A 177 -8.56 -6.80 2.52
N ASN A 178 -7.75 -7.81 2.83
CA ASN A 178 -7.18 -8.03 4.15
C ASN A 178 -5.80 -7.37 4.34
N LEU A 179 -5.11 -6.93 3.28
CA LEU A 179 -3.81 -6.26 3.40
C LEU A 179 -4.00 -4.75 3.36
N ARG A 180 -3.96 -4.08 4.53
CA ARG A 180 -4.18 -2.64 4.64
C ARG A 180 -2.87 -1.88 4.79
N TYR A 181 -2.80 -0.72 4.17
CA TYR A 181 -1.61 0.12 4.15
C TYR A 181 -1.94 1.58 3.90
N GLN A 182 -0.97 2.44 4.20
CA GLN A 182 -0.99 3.84 3.79
C GLN A 182 -0.10 4.00 2.56
N ALA A 183 -0.69 4.39 1.43
CA ALA A 183 0.01 4.77 0.21
C ALA A 183 -0.86 5.79 -0.55
N VAL A 184 -0.26 6.65 -1.35
CA VAL A 184 -1.06 7.54 -2.22
C VAL A 184 -1.53 6.73 -3.42
N THR A 185 -2.82 6.42 -3.51
CA THR A 185 -3.38 5.71 -4.66
C THR A 185 -4.60 6.43 -5.23
N TRP A 186 -4.89 6.09 -6.49
CA TRP A 186 -5.89 6.74 -7.32
C TRP A 186 -6.80 5.72 -8.00
N SER A 187 -7.99 6.19 -8.37
CA SER A 187 -8.84 5.44 -9.31
C SER A 187 -8.04 5.10 -10.57
N GLY A 188 -8.26 3.92 -11.14
CA GLY A 188 -7.47 3.37 -12.24
C GLY A 188 -6.27 2.51 -11.79
N MET A 189 -5.76 2.69 -10.57
CA MET A 189 -4.70 1.82 -10.03
C MET A 189 -5.24 0.46 -9.53
N SER A 190 -6.56 0.32 -9.37
CA SER A 190 -7.19 -0.95 -8.99
C SER A 190 -6.79 -2.08 -9.93
N GLY A 191 -6.47 -3.25 -9.38
CA GLY A 191 -5.87 -4.39 -10.06
C GLY A 191 -4.36 -4.30 -10.24
N GLY A 192 -3.73 -3.18 -9.89
CA GLY A 192 -2.28 -3.02 -9.91
C GLY A 192 -1.58 -3.83 -8.81
N PRO A 193 -0.34 -4.27 -9.04
CA PRO A 193 0.42 -5.03 -8.04
C PRO A 193 0.84 -4.17 -6.84
N VAL A 194 0.77 -4.79 -5.66
CA VAL A 194 1.45 -4.35 -4.44
C VAL A 194 2.68 -5.21 -4.25
N PHE A 195 3.85 -4.57 -4.23
CA PHE A 195 5.15 -5.20 -4.08
C PHE A 195 5.66 -5.11 -2.64
N ASP A 196 6.43 -6.11 -2.22
CA ASP A 196 7.31 -6.00 -1.06
C ASP A 196 8.63 -5.27 -1.41
N SER A 197 9.55 -5.19 -0.44
CA SER A 197 10.86 -4.54 -0.62
C SER A 197 11.80 -5.26 -1.60
N GLU A 198 11.47 -6.49 -2.02
CA GLU A 198 12.24 -7.26 -2.98
C GLU A 198 11.65 -7.19 -4.40
N GLY A 199 10.57 -6.43 -4.59
CA GLY A 199 9.89 -6.29 -5.88
C GLY A 199 9.06 -7.52 -6.24
N ARG A 200 8.61 -8.30 -5.24
CA ARG A 200 7.72 -9.45 -5.43
C ARG A 200 6.29 -9.04 -5.15
N VAL A 201 5.34 -9.52 -5.94
CA VAL A 201 3.92 -9.20 -5.77
C VAL A 201 3.39 -9.92 -4.54
N VAL A 202 2.95 -9.16 -3.53
CA VAL A 202 2.36 -9.66 -2.28
C VAL A 202 0.86 -9.36 -2.17
N GLY A 203 0.31 -8.57 -3.08
CA GLY A 203 -1.13 -8.34 -3.18
C GLY A 203 -1.54 -7.55 -4.41
N LEU A 204 -2.85 -7.39 -4.60
CA LEU A 204 -3.45 -6.61 -5.68
C LEU A 204 -4.21 -5.45 -5.07
N HIS A 205 -3.82 -4.22 -5.39
CA HIS A 205 -4.54 -3.05 -4.91
C HIS A 205 -5.94 -3.03 -5.50
N GLY A 206 -6.96 -2.67 -4.71
CA GLY A 206 -8.31 -2.54 -5.27
C GLY A 206 -9.23 -1.59 -4.53
N GLN A 207 -9.00 -1.31 -3.25
CA GLN A 207 -9.81 -0.35 -2.50
C GLN A 207 -8.95 0.78 -1.93
N GLY A 208 -9.37 2.03 -2.15
CA GLY A 208 -9.01 3.16 -1.30
C GLY A 208 -10.15 3.38 -0.32
N GLU A 209 -9.87 3.47 0.98
CA GLU A 209 -10.91 3.61 1.98
C GLU A 209 -11.40 5.05 2.07
N PHE A 210 -12.72 5.16 2.03
CA PHE A 210 -13.45 6.31 2.54
C PHE A 210 -13.94 5.91 3.94
N GLY A 211 -13.39 6.52 4.98
CA GLY A 211 -14.05 6.57 6.28
C GLY A 211 -15.38 7.32 6.19
N PHE A 212 -16.17 7.23 7.24
CA PHE A 212 -17.53 7.74 7.25
C PHE A 212 -17.70 8.62 8.48
N ALA A 213 -17.97 9.92 8.29
CA ALA A 213 -18.43 10.78 9.38
C ALA A 213 -19.95 10.86 9.35
N GLN A 214 -20.57 10.57 10.49
CA GLN A 214 -22.00 10.79 10.69
C GLN A 214 -22.22 12.28 10.91
N THR A 215 -22.95 12.91 10.00
CA THR A 215 -23.35 14.30 10.15
C THR A 215 -24.38 14.42 11.26
N SER A 216 -24.51 15.62 11.81
CA SER A 216 -25.60 16.00 12.73
C SER A 216 -27.03 15.84 12.17
N SER A 217 -27.21 15.53 10.87
CA SER A 217 -28.48 15.13 10.25
C SER A 217 -28.72 13.61 10.24
N GLY A 218 -27.74 12.81 10.64
CA GLY A 218 -27.77 11.34 10.57
C GLY A 218 -27.27 10.76 9.25
N ASP A 219 -26.83 11.61 8.31
CA ASP A 219 -26.28 11.19 7.02
C ASP A 219 -24.80 10.81 7.15
N VAL A 220 -24.36 9.88 6.32
CA VAL A 220 -23.00 9.34 6.37
C VAL A 220 -22.19 9.93 5.22
N ALA A 221 -21.19 10.78 5.51
CA ALA A 221 -20.34 11.41 4.50
C ALA A 221 -18.99 10.68 4.35
N PRO A 222 -18.55 10.34 3.11
CA PRO A 222 -17.28 9.68 2.87
C PRO A 222 -16.08 10.64 3.05
N ILE A 223 -15.13 10.27 3.91
CA ILE A 223 -13.83 10.94 4.14
C ILE A 223 -12.73 10.01 3.66
N LYS A 224 -11.87 10.40 2.72
CA LYS A 224 -10.69 9.57 2.38
C LYS A 224 -9.74 9.54 3.58
N THR A 225 -9.66 8.41 4.29
CA THR A 225 -8.85 8.27 5.52
C THR A 225 -7.36 8.12 5.23
N GLY A 226 -6.99 7.91 3.96
CA GLY A 226 -5.62 7.62 3.53
C GLY A 226 -5.23 6.14 3.68
N PHE A 227 -6.12 5.31 4.22
CA PHE A 227 -5.97 3.86 4.21
C PHE A 227 -6.40 3.30 2.88
N ASN A 228 -5.66 2.32 2.39
CA ASN A 228 -6.00 1.54 1.22
C ASN A 228 -5.90 0.06 1.57
N ALA A 229 -6.49 -0.77 0.73
CA ALA A 229 -6.44 -2.20 0.88
C ALA A 229 -6.09 -2.90 -0.42
N ALA A 230 -5.43 -4.04 -0.26
CA ALA A 230 -5.15 -5.00 -1.30
C ALA A 230 -5.66 -6.38 -0.90
N ILE A 231 -5.92 -7.19 -1.93
CA ILE A 231 -6.19 -8.62 -1.78
C ILE A 231 -4.82 -9.32 -1.68
N PRO A 232 -4.53 -10.04 -0.58
CA PRO A 232 -3.28 -10.78 -0.42
C PRO A 232 -3.05 -11.80 -1.55
N ILE A 233 -1.83 -11.89 -2.09
CA ILE A 233 -1.53 -12.80 -3.21
C ILE A 233 -1.79 -14.27 -2.86
N ASN A 234 -1.67 -14.66 -1.60
CA ASN A 234 -1.94 -16.03 -1.17
C ASN A 234 -3.42 -16.42 -1.39
N LEU A 235 -4.37 -15.47 -1.38
CA LEU A 235 -5.76 -15.76 -1.71
C LEU A 235 -5.91 -16.14 -3.18
N PHE A 236 -5.18 -15.49 -4.10
CA PHE A 236 -5.13 -15.91 -5.50
C PHE A 236 -4.58 -17.34 -5.65
N ILE A 237 -3.55 -17.71 -4.89
CA ILE A 237 -3.00 -19.06 -4.92
C ILE A 237 -4.06 -20.11 -4.53
N THR A 238 -4.95 -19.81 -3.57
CA THR A 238 -6.06 -20.72 -3.22
C THR A 238 -7.08 -20.90 -4.35
N LYS A 239 -7.21 -19.89 -5.22
CA LYS A 239 -8.12 -19.84 -6.37
C LYS A 239 -7.48 -20.33 -7.68
N LEU A 240 -6.20 -20.72 -7.66
CA LEU A 240 -5.42 -20.97 -8.87
C LEU A 240 -6.05 -22.00 -9.82
N LEU A 241 -6.63 -23.08 -9.27
CA LEU A 241 -7.23 -24.15 -10.08
C LEU A 241 -8.41 -23.66 -10.93
N GLU A 242 -9.16 -22.66 -10.47
CA GLU A 242 -10.31 -22.09 -11.19
C GLU A 242 -9.86 -21.35 -12.47
N THR A 243 -8.61 -20.90 -12.53
CA THR A 243 -8.04 -20.21 -13.70
C THR A 243 -7.62 -21.17 -14.82
N GLY A 244 -7.38 -22.44 -14.48
CA GLY A 244 -6.72 -23.41 -15.35
C GLY A 244 -5.18 -23.34 -15.37
N LEU A 245 -4.58 -22.43 -14.61
CA LEU A 245 -3.13 -22.39 -14.38
C LEU A 245 -2.69 -23.45 -13.36
N LYS A 246 -1.40 -23.79 -13.41
CA LYS A 246 -0.69 -24.60 -12.43
C LYS A 246 0.34 -23.76 -11.70
N LEU A 247 0.75 -24.21 -10.52
CA LEU A 247 1.80 -23.53 -9.75
C LEU A 247 3.11 -23.41 -10.54
N SER A 248 3.43 -24.39 -11.39
CA SER A 248 4.59 -24.39 -12.27
C SER A 248 4.56 -23.32 -13.37
N ASP A 249 3.40 -22.71 -13.61
CA ASP A 249 3.24 -21.64 -14.59
C ASP A 249 3.59 -20.26 -13.99
N LEU A 250 3.78 -20.20 -12.67
CA LEU A 250 4.08 -18.99 -11.89
C LEU A 250 5.56 -18.96 -11.48
N VAL A 251 6.09 -17.76 -11.26
CA VAL A 251 7.38 -17.57 -10.59
C VAL A 251 7.11 -17.19 -9.15
N ILE A 252 7.61 -17.98 -8.20
CA ILE A 252 7.35 -17.79 -6.76
C ILE A 252 8.68 -17.67 -6.01
N ASP A 253 8.77 -16.67 -5.13
CA ASP A 253 9.86 -16.51 -4.18
C ASP A 253 9.31 -16.18 -2.79
N GLU A 254 9.39 -17.16 -1.87
CA GLU A 254 8.90 -17.03 -0.49
C GLU A 254 10.00 -16.71 0.52
N LYS A 255 11.18 -16.26 0.09
CA LYS A 255 12.25 -15.86 1.04
C LYS A 255 11.80 -14.68 1.90
N LEU A 256 12.28 -14.58 3.14
CA LEU A 256 12.00 -13.39 3.95
C LEU A 256 12.60 -12.14 3.28
N PRO A 257 11.88 -11.01 3.24
CA PRO A 257 12.44 -9.74 2.76
C PRO A 257 13.63 -9.31 3.61
N GLU A 258 14.56 -8.58 3.00
CA GLU A 258 15.76 -8.10 3.70
C GLU A 258 15.47 -6.87 4.56
N ALA A 259 14.45 -6.09 4.17
CA ALA A 259 13.98 -4.95 4.94
C ALA A 259 13.30 -5.42 6.22
N ASN A 260 13.80 -4.94 7.36
CA ASN A 260 13.11 -5.14 8.63
C ASN A 260 11.87 -4.25 8.70
N PRO A 261 10.70 -4.79 9.11
CA PRO A 261 9.53 -3.97 9.40
C PRO A 261 9.81 -2.91 10.46
N VAL A 262 9.14 -1.77 10.36
CA VAL A 262 9.15 -0.74 11.42
C VAL A 262 8.49 -1.33 12.67
N SER A 263 9.22 -1.37 13.79
CA SER A 263 8.67 -1.87 15.06
C SER A 263 7.66 -0.87 15.62
N LEU A 264 6.41 -1.30 15.76
CA LEU A 264 5.31 -0.50 16.33
C LEU A 264 5.02 -0.82 17.80
N ASP A 265 5.59 -1.89 18.35
CA ASP A 265 5.43 -2.27 19.78
C ASP A 265 6.27 -1.38 20.70
N PHE A 266 7.42 -0.92 20.21
CA PHE A 266 8.35 -0.06 20.94
C PHE A 266 8.80 1.10 20.04
N PRO A 267 7.87 1.98 19.62
CA PRO A 267 8.17 3.07 18.72
C PRO A 267 9.15 4.06 19.38
N ARG A 268 10.16 4.49 18.61
CA ARG A 268 11.18 5.45 19.06
C ARG A 268 11.45 6.57 18.06
N THR A 269 10.84 6.50 16.89
CA THR A 269 11.00 7.47 15.82
C THR A 269 9.66 8.09 15.50
N TYR A 270 9.68 9.29 14.93
CA TYR A 270 8.50 9.95 14.38
C TYR A 270 7.69 8.97 13.51
N GLN A 271 8.37 8.29 12.58
CA GLN A 271 7.76 7.33 11.66
C GLN A 271 7.06 6.21 12.43
N ALA A 272 7.72 5.59 13.41
CA ALA A 272 7.13 4.48 14.15
C ALA A 272 5.88 4.90 14.93
N PHE A 273 5.91 6.06 15.61
CA PHE A 273 4.73 6.59 16.30
C PHE A 273 3.61 6.97 15.34
N TYR A 274 3.94 7.61 14.21
CA TYR A 274 2.96 7.96 13.18
C TYR A 274 2.27 6.71 12.60
N PHE A 275 3.03 5.66 12.29
CA PHE A 275 2.47 4.40 11.79
C PHE A 275 1.71 3.61 12.87
N GLN A 276 2.14 3.68 14.12
CA GLN A 276 1.39 3.14 15.24
C GLN A 276 0.03 3.85 15.35
N GLY A 277 0.00 5.19 15.30
CA GLY A 277 -1.24 5.97 15.33
C GLY A 277 -2.18 5.63 14.19
N LEU A 278 -1.66 5.51 12.97
CA LEU A 278 -2.43 5.02 11.82
C LEU A 278 -2.99 3.62 12.07
N THR A 279 -2.16 2.69 12.56
CA THR A 279 -2.57 1.30 12.84
C THR A 279 -3.67 1.22 13.89
N LEU A 280 -3.58 2.01 14.95
CA LEU A 280 -4.59 2.07 16.02
C LEU A 280 -5.89 2.70 15.52
N LEU A 281 -5.79 3.78 14.74
CA LEU A 281 -6.94 4.43 14.11
C LEU A 281 -7.70 3.46 13.20
N ASP A 282 -6.95 2.68 12.42
CA ASP A 282 -7.43 1.63 11.53
C ASP A 282 -8.20 0.51 12.25
N GLN A 283 -7.82 0.24 13.50
CA GLN A 283 -8.44 -0.74 14.41
C GLN A 283 -9.61 -0.14 15.21
N GLY A 284 -9.81 1.18 15.17
CA GLY A 284 -10.82 1.90 15.94
C GLY A 284 -10.37 2.33 17.35
N GLU A 285 -9.13 2.03 17.73
CA GLU A 285 -8.53 2.38 19.03
C GLU A 285 -8.12 3.87 19.03
N THR A 286 -9.14 4.73 19.03
CA THR A 286 -8.99 6.12 18.60
C THR A 286 -8.25 6.98 19.64
N TRP A 287 -8.39 6.67 20.95
CA TRP A 287 -7.62 7.34 22.00
C TRP A 287 -6.12 7.02 21.90
N ASP A 288 -5.78 5.73 21.78
CA ASP A 288 -4.39 5.31 21.64
C ASP A 288 -3.77 5.86 20.33
N ALA A 289 -4.58 5.98 19.26
CA ALA A 289 -4.15 6.62 18.02
C ALA A 289 -3.76 8.08 18.23
N ILE A 290 -4.55 8.85 18.99
CA ILE A 290 -4.25 10.25 19.33
C ILE A 290 -2.94 10.34 20.11
N ASP A 291 -2.72 9.46 21.08
CA ASP A 291 -1.49 9.45 21.88
C ASP A 291 -0.26 9.12 21.04
N ALA A 292 -0.36 8.16 20.14
CA ALA A 292 0.70 7.86 19.19
C ALA A 292 0.97 9.05 18.25
N PHE A 293 -0.06 9.73 17.74
CA PHE A 293 0.13 10.95 16.95
C PHE A 293 0.71 12.12 17.76
N ASN A 294 0.39 12.25 19.05
CA ASN A 294 1.01 13.24 19.93
C ASN A 294 2.52 13.02 20.01
N HIS A 295 2.96 11.78 20.28
CA HIS A 295 4.38 11.45 20.30
C HIS A 295 5.06 11.64 18.95
N ALA A 296 4.38 11.35 17.84
CA ALA A 296 4.89 11.66 16.51
C ALA A 296 5.15 13.18 16.38
N ILE A 297 4.15 14.01 16.70
CA ILE A 297 4.23 15.48 16.62
C ILE A 297 5.31 16.04 17.58
N GLU A 298 5.50 15.45 18.76
CA GLU A 298 6.58 15.84 19.68
C GLU A 298 7.97 15.62 19.09
N LEU A 299 8.14 14.54 18.31
CA LEU A 299 9.40 14.21 17.66
C LEU A 299 9.64 15.01 16.36
N ASP A 300 8.58 15.25 15.59
CA ASP A 300 8.61 16.11 14.40
C ASP A 300 7.35 16.99 14.32
N PRO A 301 7.42 18.26 14.78
CA PRO A 301 6.27 19.17 14.77
C PRO A 301 6.00 19.78 13.39
N ASN A 302 6.80 19.50 12.36
CA ASN A 302 6.60 20.06 11.03
C ASN A 302 5.91 19.10 10.06
N THR A 303 5.27 18.03 10.55
CA THR A 303 4.62 17.05 9.69
C THR A 303 3.11 17.26 9.59
N PRO A 304 2.59 17.85 8.49
CA PRO A 304 1.17 18.16 8.35
C PRO A 304 0.28 16.92 8.43
N GLU A 305 0.75 15.76 7.97
CA GLU A 305 -0.01 14.51 7.97
C GLU A 305 -0.28 13.99 9.39
N ALA A 306 0.64 14.22 10.33
CA ALA A 306 0.46 13.81 11.73
C ALA A 306 -0.66 14.62 12.40
N TYR A 307 -0.69 15.94 12.17
CA TYR A 307 -1.80 16.79 12.61
C TYR A 307 -3.11 16.39 11.93
N PHE A 308 -3.10 16.24 10.60
CA PHE A 308 -4.30 15.85 9.86
C PHE A 308 -4.91 14.54 10.40
N ASN A 309 -4.10 13.49 10.59
CA ASN A 309 -4.59 12.21 11.08
C ASN A 309 -5.01 12.24 12.56
N ARG A 310 -4.36 13.05 13.39
CA ARG A 310 -4.84 13.31 14.76
C ARG A 310 -6.19 14.03 14.75
N GLY A 311 -6.38 14.96 13.82
CA GLY A 311 -7.67 15.62 13.57
C GLY A 311 -8.76 14.61 13.18
N ILE A 312 -8.46 13.68 12.27
CA ILE A 312 -9.37 12.59 11.89
C ILE A 312 -9.73 11.73 13.10
N ALA A 313 -8.75 11.33 13.91
CA ALA A 313 -9.00 10.55 15.13
C ALA A 313 -9.94 11.31 16.10
N ARG A 314 -9.71 12.62 16.31
CA ARG A 314 -10.58 13.45 17.15
C ARG A 314 -12.00 13.62 16.56
N THR A 315 -12.12 13.74 15.24
CA THR A 315 -13.43 13.75 14.55
C THR A 315 -14.18 12.45 14.80
N LEU A 316 -13.53 11.30 14.65
CA LEU A 316 -14.16 10.00 14.89
C LEU A 316 -14.64 9.84 16.34
N LEU A 317 -13.84 10.26 17.33
CA LEU A 317 -14.28 10.30 18.74
C LEU A 317 -15.51 11.18 18.95
N ALA A 318 -15.55 12.36 18.35
CA ALA A 318 -16.67 13.29 18.49
C ALA A 318 -17.99 12.72 17.92
N THR A 319 -17.90 11.90 16.86
CA THR A 319 -19.07 11.25 16.24
C THR A 319 -19.51 9.96 16.94
N ASN A 320 -18.69 9.37 17.82
CA ASN A 320 -19.05 8.14 18.49
C ASN A 320 -20.04 8.42 19.65
N ILE A 321 -21.24 7.84 19.55
CA ILE A 321 -22.46 8.22 20.30
C ILE A 321 -22.33 8.05 21.83
N GLY A 322 -21.27 7.39 22.32
CA GLY A 322 -21.04 7.13 23.75
C GLY A 322 -20.20 8.17 24.52
N GLU A 323 -19.30 8.90 23.87
CA GLU A 323 -18.34 9.81 24.56
C GLU A 323 -18.18 11.23 23.97
N PRO A 324 -19.22 11.88 23.39
CA PRO A 324 -19.05 13.18 22.72
C PRO A 324 -18.60 14.33 23.66
N THR A 325 -18.75 14.17 24.97
CA THR A 325 -18.42 15.21 25.96
C THR A 325 -16.92 15.35 26.27
N ARG A 326 -16.08 14.43 25.77
CA ARG A 326 -14.62 14.44 25.99
C ARG A 326 -13.80 14.62 24.71
N ALA A 327 -14.42 14.58 23.54
CA ALA A 327 -13.69 14.64 22.28
C ALA A 327 -13.02 16.02 22.10
N PRO A 328 -11.69 16.07 21.89
CA PRO A 328 -10.99 17.32 21.61
C PRO A 328 -11.44 17.92 20.27
N ASN A 329 -11.45 19.25 20.15
CA ASN A 329 -11.83 19.93 18.91
C ASN A 329 -10.82 19.63 17.78
N PRO A 330 -11.22 19.01 16.65
CA PRO A 330 -10.31 18.67 15.54
C PRO A 330 -9.91 19.88 14.68
N ILE A 331 -10.57 21.05 14.85
CA ILE A 331 -10.32 22.25 14.03
C ILE A 331 -8.89 22.77 14.20
N GLU A 332 -8.31 22.69 15.39
CA GLU A 332 -6.93 23.13 15.64
C GLU A 332 -5.93 22.27 14.88
N ASP A 333 -6.14 20.94 14.86
CA ASP A 333 -5.28 20.01 14.13
C ASP A 333 -5.33 20.24 12.63
N TYR A 334 -6.52 20.38 12.05
CA TYR A 334 -6.63 20.69 10.63
C TYR A 334 -6.05 22.07 10.30
N THR A 335 -6.19 23.05 11.21
CA THR A 335 -5.59 24.37 11.01
C THR A 335 -4.08 24.31 10.98
N GLU A 336 -3.46 23.51 11.84
CA GLU A 336 -2.01 23.34 11.85
C GLU A 336 -1.52 22.55 10.62
N ALA A 337 -2.25 21.51 10.21
CA ALA A 337 -1.97 20.79 8.97
C ALA A 337 -2.01 21.73 7.74
N ILE A 338 -3.00 22.63 7.67
CA ILE A 338 -3.14 23.65 6.62
C ILE A 338 -2.03 24.71 6.70
N ARG A 339 -1.64 25.13 7.91
CA ARG A 339 -0.56 26.10 8.12
C ARG A 339 0.77 25.55 7.58
N LEU A 340 1.05 24.28 7.85
CA LEU A 340 2.22 23.56 7.39
C LEU A 340 2.15 23.23 5.88
N ASN A 341 0.96 22.90 5.38
CA ASN A 341 0.71 22.63 3.96
C ASN A 341 -0.56 23.36 3.45
N PRO A 342 -0.43 24.58 2.90
CA PRO A 342 -1.56 25.32 2.33
C PRO A 342 -2.21 24.66 1.11
N GLY A 343 -1.57 23.64 0.52
CA GLY A 343 -2.12 22.83 -0.57
C GLY A 343 -2.91 21.61 -0.11
N PHE A 344 -3.07 21.39 1.20
CA PHE A 344 -3.70 20.19 1.76
C PHE A 344 -5.24 20.23 1.65
N ALA A 345 -5.75 19.96 0.44
CA ALA A 345 -7.17 20.03 0.12
C ALA A 345 -8.07 19.23 1.09
N ASP A 346 -7.64 18.03 1.48
CA ASP A 346 -8.37 17.16 2.40
C ASP A 346 -8.47 17.75 3.81
N ALA A 347 -7.45 18.50 4.27
CA ALA A 347 -7.49 19.19 5.55
C ALA A 347 -8.51 20.35 5.55
N TYR A 348 -8.62 21.11 4.45
CA TYR A 348 -9.67 22.11 4.28
C TYR A 348 -11.06 21.48 4.30
N TYR A 349 -11.26 20.41 3.53
CA TYR A 349 -12.54 19.68 3.49
C TYR A 349 -12.98 19.20 4.87
N ASN A 350 -12.08 18.54 5.61
CA ASN A 350 -12.42 18.00 6.94
C ASN A 350 -12.61 19.11 7.99
N ARG A 351 -11.87 20.21 7.90
CA ARG A 351 -12.12 21.37 8.76
C ARG A 351 -13.46 22.03 8.47
N ALA A 352 -13.89 22.08 7.20
CA ALA A 352 -15.22 22.56 6.82
C ALA A 352 -16.33 21.70 7.45
N LEU A 353 -16.20 20.38 7.41
CA LEU A 353 -17.13 19.46 8.08
C LEU A 353 -17.16 19.69 9.59
N ALA A 354 -16.01 19.84 10.23
CA ALA A 354 -15.93 20.16 11.66
C ALA A 354 -16.62 21.50 12.00
N TYR A 355 -16.48 22.52 11.14
CA TYR A 355 -17.22 23.78 11.31
C TYR A 355 -18.73 23.62 11.15
N LEU A 356 -19.21 22.74 10.27
CA LEU A 356 -20.64 22.46 10.12
C LEU A 356 -21.24 21.80 11.37
N GLU A 357 -20.53 20.86 11.99
CA GLU A 357 -20.95 20.25 13.26
C GLU A 357 -21.08 21.30 14.37
N LEU A 358 -20.24 22.34 14.35
CA LEU A 358 -20.36 23.51 15.22
C LEU A 358 -21.35 24.58 14.72
N LYS A 359 -22.13 24.28 13.68
CA LYS A 359 -23.09 25.19 13.02
C LYS A 359 -22.47 26.49 12.48
N ASN A 360 -21.16 26.51 12.27
CA ASN A 360 -20.42 27.64 11.70
C ASN A 360 -20.38 27.54 10.17
N LYS A 361 -21.51 27.84 9.53
CA LYS A 361 -21.67 27.78 8.07
C LYS A 361 -20.73 28.72 7.30
N ILE A 362 -20.34 29.85 7.88
CA ILE A 362 -19.48 30.85 7.23
C ILE A 362 -18.08 30.26 6.99
N ASN A 363 -17.45 29.76 8.05
CA ASN A 363 -16.12 29.16 7.93
C ASN A 363 -16.15 27.87 7.12
N ALA A 364 -17.19 27.04 7.28
CA ALA A 364 -17.37 25.84 6.48
C ALA A 364 -17.44 26.16 4.97
N ARG A 365 -18.24 27.14 4.56
CA ARG A 365 -18.33 27.57 3.16
C ARG A 365 -16.98 28.03 2.62
N SER A 366 -16.24 28.82 3.39
CA SER A 366 -14.90 29.31 3.00
C SER A 366 -13.92 28.14 2.78
N ASP A 367 -13.88 27.18 3.70
CA ASP A 367 -12.98 26.03 3.59
C ASP A 367 -13.39 25.09 2.45
N PHE A 368 -14.69 24.86 2.23
CA PHE A 368 -15.16 24.10 1.06
C PHE A 368 -14.79 24.79 -0.26
N GLN A 369 -14.94 26.11 -0.37
CA GLN A 369 -14.50 26.83 -1.57
C GLN A 369 -13.00 26.62 -1.83
N LYS A 370 -12.18 26.64 -0.77
CA LYS A 370 -10.75 26.40 -0.92
C LYS A 370 -10.42 24.95 -1.28
N ALA A 371 -11.10 23.98 -0.66
CA ALA A 371 -10.98 22.57 -0.99
C ALA A 371 -11.35 22.31 -2.46
N ALA A 372 -12.43 22.91 -2.96
CA ALA A 372 -12.84 22.81 -4.36
C ALA A 372 -11.76 23.34 -5.32
N GLU A 373 -11.21 24.53 -5.05
CA GLU A 373 -10.13 25.12 -5.86
C GLU A 373 -8.90 24.19 -5.93
N LEU A 374 -8.51 23.61 -4.79
CA LEU A 374 -7.36 22.71 -4.72
C LEU A 374 -7.65 21.36 -5.39
N TYR A 375 -8.84 20.79 -5.20
CA TYR A 375 -9.23 19.55 -5.86
C TYR A 375 -9.28 19.70 -7.38
N ASP A 376 -9.77 20.82 -7.89
CA ASP A 376 -9.76 21.10 -9.33
C ASP A 376 -8.32 21.20 -9.87
N LYS A 377 -7.44 21.94 -9.19
CA LYS A 377 -6.00 22.03 -9.53
C LYS A 377 -5.30 20.67 -9.51
N LEU A 378 -5.70 19.78 -8.60
CA LEU A 378 -5.17 18.42 -8.48
C LEU A 378 -5.86 17.43 -9.45
N GLY A 379 -6.81 17.87 -10.27
CA GLY A 379 -7.58 17.00 -11.15
C GLY A 379 -8.47 15.98 -10.43
N ARG A 380 -8.76 16.19 -9.13
CA ARG A 380 -9.61 15.34 -8.29
C ARG A 380 -11.09 15.61 -8.56
N LYS A 381 -11.56 15.32 -9.78
CA LYS A 381 -12.92 15.64 -10.26
C LYS A 381 -14.04 15.12 -9.36
N ALA A 382 -13.92 13.89 -8.83
CA ALA A 382 -14.94 13.32 -7.93
C ALA A 382 -15.03 14.09 -6.60
N ALA A 383 -13.87 14.37 -5.97
CA ALA A 383 -13.82 15.14 -4.74
C ALA A 383 -14.28 16.59 -4.96
N TYR A 384 -13.89 17.20 -6.10
CA TYR A 384 -14.40 18.51 -6.51
C TYR A 384 -15.92 18.52 -6.61
N GLN A 385 -16.52 17.54 -7.29
CA GLN A 385 -17.97 17.45 -7.46
C GLN A 385 -18.70 17.23 -6.13
N GLU A 386 -18.15 16.41 -5.23
CA GLU A 386 -18.67 16.24 -3.88
C GLU A 386 -18.69 17.57 -3.11
N VAL A 387 -17.59 18.34 -3.15
CA VAL A 387 -17.53 19.65 -2.50
C VAL A 387 -18.55 20.63 -3.09
N LEU A 388 -18.77 20.62 -4.41
CA LEU A 388 -19.81 21.44 -5.03
C LEU A 388 -21.22 21.07 -4.55
N ASN A 389 -21.49 19.79 -4.32
CA ASN A 389 -22.77 19.35 -3.76
C ASN A 389 -22.95 19.90 -2.33
N ARG A 390 -21.91 19.80 -1.49
CA ARG A 390 -21.90 20.38 -0.13
C ARG A 390 -22.10 21.88 -0.14
N LEU A 391 -21.48 22.61 -1.06
CA LEU A 391 -21.65 24.06 -1.17
C LEU A 391 -23.10 24.46 -1.49
N LYS A 392 -23.79 23.68 -2.33
CA LYS A 392 -25.23 23.89 -2.64
C LYS A 392 -26.13 23.64 -1.44
N GLU A 393 -25.81 22.66 -0.60
CA GLU A 393 -26.55 22.38 0.65
C GLU A 393 -26.43 23.52 1.68
N LEU A 394 -25.44 24.40 1.54
CA LEU A 394 -25.20 25.52 2.45
C LEU A 394 -25.84 26.84 2.01
N GLU A 395 -26.32 26.93 0.76
CA GLU A 395 -27.12 28.05 0.21
C GLU A 395 -28.54 28.03 0.78
#